data_AF-A0A2P6PAY2-F1
#
_entry.id   AF-A0A2P6PAY2-F1
#
_cell.length_a   1.000
_cell.length_b   1.000
_cell.length_c   1.000
_cell.angle_alpha   90.00
_cell.angle_beta   90.00
_cell.angle_gamma   90.00
#
_symmetry.space_group_name_H-M   'P 1'
#
loop_
_entity.id
_entity.type
_entity.pdbx_description
1 polymer ?
#
loop_
_entity_poly.entity_id
_entity_poly.type
_entity_poly.pdbx_seq_one_letter_code
_entity_poly.pdbx_strand_id
1 'polypeptide(L)'
;MSLKQWVASSLSSPDATVEVVDANLLGKQEDVSFISKRVCLSSIMELAVACSAESPEERMNMQDALVTLNKIKVKLLEDVEGGGVV
;
A
#
# COMPACT_ATOMS: atom_id res chain seq x y z
N MET A 1 -16.08 16.77 -5.11
CA MET A 1 -14.88 16.37 -4.35
C MET A 1 -15.33 15.60 -3.13
N SER A 2 -15.26 14.27 -3.16
CA SER A 2 -15.45 13.41 -1.99
C SER A 2 -14.11 13.11 -1.32
N LEU A 3 -14.13 12.66 -0.06
CA LEU A 3 -12.92 12.25 0.66
C LEU A 3 -12.13 11.19 -0.13
N LYS A 4 -12.82 10.25 -0.79
CA LYS A 4 -12.21 9.24 -1.68
C LYS A 4 -11.37 9.89 -2.78
N GLN A 5 -11.91 10.89 -3.47
CA GLN A 5 -11.21 11.58 -4.57
C GLN A 5 -9.98 12.34 -4.08
N TRP A 6 -10.07 12.96 -2.90
CA TRP A 6 -8.93 13.62 -2.26
C TRP A 6 -7.82 12.62 -1.93
N VAL A 7 -8.16 11.52 -1.26
CA VAL A 7 -7.20 10.47 -0.92
C VAL A 7 -6.55 9.89 -2.17
N ALA A 8 -7.33 9.55 -3.21
CA ALA A 8 -6.80 9.04 -4.47
C ALA A 8 -5.84 10.03 -5.16
N SER A 9 -6.16 11.32 -5.13
CA SER A 9 -5.32 12.36 -5.72
C SER A 9 -4.01 12.54 -4.94
N SER A 10 -4.08 12.50 -3.61
CA SER A 10 -2.89 12.57 -2.74
C SER A 10 -1.96 11.38 -2.95
N LEU A 11 -2.48 10.16 -3.09
CA LEU A 11 -1.68 8.94 -3.32
C LEU A 11 -0.92 8.97 -4.65
N SER A 12 -1.31 9.82 -5.60
CA SER A 12 -0.57 10.01 -6.86
C SER A 12 0.76 10.76 -6.67
N SER A 13 0.97 11.40 -5.52
CA SER A 13 2.24 12.01 -5.17
C SER A 13 3.22 10.96 -4.65
N PRO A 14 4.48 10.96 -5.12
CA PRO A 14 5.52 10.25 -4.39
C PRO A 14 5.56 10.78 -2.95
N ASP A 15 5.72 9.87 -1.98
CA ASP A 15 5.88 10.15 -0.55
C ASP A 15 4.62 10.54 0.24
N ALA A 16 3.45 10.66 -0.40
CA ALA A 16 2.21 10.97 0.34
C ALA A 16 1.92 9.99 1.49
N THR A 17 2.25 8.71 1.31
CA THR A 17 2.12 7.71 2.37
C THR A 17 3.21 7.82 3.45
N VAL A 18 4.38 8.36 3.14
CA VAL A 18 5.49 8.51 4.09
C VAL A 18 5.20 9.61 5.10
N GLU A 19 4.55 10.69 4.66
CA GLU A 19 4.23 11.84 5.52
C GLU A 19 3.16 11.54 6.57
N VAL A 20 2.26 10.59 6.30
CA VAL A 20 1.07 10.33 7.12
C VAL A 20 1.12 9.00 7.88
N VAL A 21 1.97 8.06 7.47
CA VAL A 21 2.08 6.76 8.13
C VAL A 21 2.97 6.89 9.37
N ASP A 22 2.55 6.21 10.45
CA ASP A 22 3.30 6.15 11.70
C ASP A 22 4.74 5.68 11.46
N ALA A 23 5.71 6.41 12.03
CA ALA A 23 7.13 6.13 11.86
C ALA A 23 7.52 4.72 12.36
N ASN A 24 6.79 4.15 13.32
CA ASN A 24 7.02 2.79 13.80
C ASN A 24 6.61 1.73 12.76
N LEU A 25 5.70 2.04 11.84
CA LEU A 25 5.31 1.15 10.75
C LEU A 25 6.29 1.19 9.59
N LEU A 26 6.77 2.38 9.22
CA LEU A 26 7.75 2.57 8.14
C LEU A 26 9.17 2.16 8.56
N GLY A 27 9.52 2.35 9.83
CA GLY A 27 10.89 2.24 10.30
C GLY A 27 11.73 3.45 9.91
N LYS A 28 13.05 3.32 10.01
CA LYS A 28 13.97 4.39 9.65
C LYS A 28 14.19 4.40 8.14
N GLN A 29 14.45 5.57 7.58
CA GLN A 29 14.76 5.70 6.15
C GLN A 29 16.02 4.92 5.73
N GLU A 30 16.92 4.67 6.68
CA GLU A 30 18.14 3.88 6.49
C GLU A 30 17.89 2.37 6.45
N ASP A 31 16.71 1.91 6.86
CA ASP A 31 16.38 0.49 6.86
C ASP A 31 16.24 -0.01 5.42
N VAL A 32 16.89 -1.14 5.10
CA VAL A 32 16.78 -1.78 3.78
C VAL A 32 15.32 -2.06 3.41
N SER A 33 14.49 -2.38 4.41
CA SER A 33 13.05 -2.63 4.24
C SER A 33 12.18 -1.37 4.03
N PHE A 34 12.73 -0.16 4.18
CA PHE A 34 11.95 1.08 4.15
C PHE A 34 11.22 1.29 2.82
N ILE A 35 11.93 1.08 1.70
CA ILE A 35 11.37 1.23 0.36
C ILE A 35 10.25 0.21 0.12
N SER A 36 10.48 -1.04 0.50
CA SER A 36 9.51 -2.14 0.40
C SER A 36 8.24 -1.88 1.21
N LYS A 37 8.40 -1.44 2.46
CA LYS A 37 7.29 -1.03 3.33
C LYS A 37 6.52 0.15 2.75
N ARG A 38 7.21 1.16 2.24
CA ARG A 38 6.58 2.31 1.57
C ARG A 38 5.74 1.88 0.37
N VAL A 39 6.30 1.07 -0.53
CA VAL A 39 5.60 0.55 -1.72
C VAL A 39 4.39 -0.31 -1.32
N CYS A 40 4.56 -1.16 -0.30
CA CYS A 40 3.49 -1.98 0.26
C CYS A 40 2.34 -1.10 0.81
N LEU A 41 2.66 -0.08 1.60
CA LEU A 41 1.67 0.83 2.19
C LEU A 41 0.90 1.63 1.13
N SER A 42 1.58 2.13 0.09
CA SER A 42 0.92 2.78 -1.05
C SER A 42 -0.07 1.84 -1.73
N SER A 43 0.36 0.61 -2.01
CA SER A 43 -0.48 -0.40 -2.67
C SER A 43 -1.71 -0.77 -1.83
N ILE A 44 -1.56 -0.83 -0.50
CA ILE A 44 -2.69 -1.08 0.43
C ILE A 44 -3.67 0.09 0.41
N MET A 45 -3.18 1.32 0.42
CA MET A 45 -4.03 2.52 0.39
C MET A 45 -4.79 2.64 -0.94
N GLU A 46 -4.15 2.35 -2.08
CA GLU A 46 -4.80 2.29 -3.39
C GLU A 46 -5.92 1.23 -3.41
N LEU A 47 -5.64 0.05 -2.87
CA LEU A 47 -6.64 -1.02 -2.73
C LEU A 47 -7.81 -0.58 -1.83
N ALA A 48 -7.53 0.08 -0.71
CA ALA A 48 -8.55 0.57 0.21
C ALA A 48 -9.47 1.60 -0.47
N VAL A 49 -8.90 2.51 -1.28
CA VAL A 49 -9.67 3.47 -2.09
C VAL A 49 -10.59 2.75 -3.07
N ALA A 50 -10.09 1.71 -3.76
CA ALA A 50 -10.89 0.92 -4.70
C ALA A 50 -12.02 0.13 -4.01
N CYS A 51 -11.78 -0.38 -2.79
CA CYS A 51 -12.80 -1.07 -1.99
C CYS A 51 -13.85 -0.11 -1.41
N SER A 52 -13.53 1.18 -1.29
CA SER A 52 -14.38 2.21 -0.67
C SER A 52 -15.21 3.01 -1.68
N ALA A 53 -15.51 2.44 -2.85
CA ALA A 53 -16.44 3.08 -3.79
C ALA A 53 -17.85 3.18 -3.18
N GLU A 54 -18.56 4.28 -3.47
CA GLU A 54 -19.86 4.56 -2.86
C GLU A 54 -20.91 3.55 -3.31
N SER A 55 -20.99 3.29 -4.62
CA SER A 55 -21.88 2.28 -5.18
C SER A 55 -21.26 0.87 -5.05
N PRO A 56 -22.05 -0.16 -4.69
CA PRO A 56 -21.58 -1.54 -4.65
C PRO A 56 -20.98 -2.03 -5.97
N GLU A 57 -21.51 -1.57 -7.10
CA GLU A 57 -21.12 -2.01 -8.44
C GLU A 57 -19.74 -1.47 -8.86
N GLU A 58 -19.32 -0.32 -8.31
CA GLU A 58 -18.00 0.25 -8.54
C GLU A 58 -16.93 -0.28 -7.57
N ARG A 59 -17.33 -0.97 -6.50
CA ARG A 59 -16.37 -1.54 -5.55
C ARG A 59 -15.61 -2.67 -6.21
N MET A 60 -14.31 -2.75 -5.92
CA MET A 60 -13.50 -3.90 -6.30
C MET A 60 -14.15 -5.20 -5.83
N ASN A 61 -14.20 -6.21 -6.71
CA ASN A 61 -14.68 -7.53 -6.32
C ASN A 61 -13.70 -8.21 -5.36
N MET A 62 -14.22 -9.11 -4.54
CA MET A 62 -13.44 -9.73 -3.46
C MET A 62 -12.31 -10.62 -3.99
N GLN A 63 -12.50 -11.23 -5.15
CA GLN A 63 -11.48 -12.06 -5.80
C GLN A 63 -10.27 -11.21 -6.22
N ASP A 64 -10.50 -10.08 -6.87
CA ASP A 64 -9.47 -9.14 -7.29
C ASP A 64 -8.78 -8.48 -6.09
N ALA A 65 -9.54 -8.18 -5.02
CA ALA A 65 -8.97 -7.70 -3.78
C ALA A 65 -8.03 -8.74 -3.17
N LEU A 66 -8.42 -10.02 -3.12
CA LEU A 66 -7.59 -11.12 -2.62
C LEU A 66 -6.33 -11.30 -3.47
N VAL A 67 -6.45 -11.27 -4.79
CA VAL A 67 -5.30 -11.36 -5.71
C VAL A 67 -4.34 -10.20 -5.47
N THR A 68 -4.86 -8.99 -5.32
CA THR A 68 -4.05 -7.78 -5.06
C THR A 68 -3.35 -7.87 -3.70
N LEU A 69 -4.05 -8.28 -2.64
CA LEU A 69 -3.46 -8.49 -1.32
C LEU A 69 -2.35 -9.53 -1.34
N ASN A 70 -2.52 -10.64 -2.06
CA ASN A 70 -1.48 -11.66 -2.19
C ASN A 70 -0.24 -11.11 -2.91
N LYS A 71 -0.42 -10.31 -3.97
CA LYS A 71 0.70 -9.62 -4.64
C LYS A 71 1.45 -8.67 -3.71
N ILE A 72 0.72 -7.91 -2.89
CA ILE A 72 1.30 -7.00 -1.90
C ILE A 72 2.10 -7.80 -0.85
N LYS A 73 1.51 -8.90 -0.34
CA LYS A 73 2.15 -9.78 0.64
C LYS A 73 3.45 -10.38 0.09
N VAL A 74 3.44 -10.89 -1.14
CA VAL A 74 4.63 -11.46 -1.77
C VAL A 74 5.74 -10.42 -1.86
N LYS A 75 5.46 -9.22 -2.40
CA LYS A 75 6.45 -8.13 -2.46
C LYS A 75 7.02 -7.77 -1.10
N LEU A 76 6.19 -7.72 -0.06
CA LEU A 76 6.64 -7.42 1.29
C LEU A 76 7.57 -8.51 1.87
N LEU A 77 7.31 -9.79 1.54
CA LEU A 77 8.06 -10.93 2.07
C LEU A 77 9.32 -11.27 1.26
N GLU A 78 9.32 -11.06 -0.06
CA GLU A 78 10.50 -11.26 -0.91
C GLU A 78 11.69 -10.39 -0.43
N ASP A 79 11.39 -9.19 0.10
CA ASP A 79 12.41 -8.29 0.67
C ASP A 79 12.84 -8.66 2.10
N VAL A 80 12.11 -9.55 2.78
CA VAL A 80 12.45 -10.08 4.11
C VAL A 80 13.33 -11.33 4.00
N GLU A 81 13.16 -12.13 2.95
CA GLU A 81 13.95 -13.36 2.71
C GLU A 81 15.25 -13.13 1.93
N GLY A 82 15.41 -11.99 1.24
CA GLY A 82 16.65 -11.62 0.54
C GLY A 82 17.83 -11.23 1.44
N GLY A 83 17.62 -11.05 2.75
CA GLY A 83 18.67 -10.77 3.73
C GLY A 83 19.22 -11.99 4.46
N GLY A 84 18.79 -13.20 4.07
CA GLY A 84 18.96 -14.43 4.85
C GLY A 84 19.67 -15.59 4.17
N VAL A 85 20.40 -15.41 3.07
CA VAL A 85 21.39 -16.40 2.59
C VAL A 85 22.48 -15.69 1.78
N VAL A 86 23.59 -15.31 2.43
CA VAL A 86 25.01 -15.59 2.06
C VAL A 86 25.92 -15.11 3.19
#